data_AF-A0A9P9YIU3-F1
#
_entry.id   AF-A0A9P9YIU3-F1
#
_cell.length_a   1.000
_cell.length_b   1.000
_cell.length_c   1.000
_cell.angle_alpha   90.00
_cell.angle_beta   90.00
_cell.angle_gamma   90.00
#
_symmetry.space_group_name_H-M   'P 1'
#
loop_
_entity.id
_entity.type
_entity.pdbx_description
1 polymer ?
#
loop_
_entity_poly.entity_id
_entity_poly.type
_entity_poly.pdbx_seq_one_letter_code
_entity_poly.pdbx_strand_id
1 'polypeptide(L)'
;MWISSCARTSRRPVPATGKYFPSRCKCDKNFYGPQCQYKDECSADSDCGVQGKCVEHGGSSLPKKQCYCNFGWFGIGCNKRSPYKTTSLDLSAYAKKELSPDYHIYWRLLEEQKEIEMVLKVNSTSWVGLGWRPRGMTPECRNFPLVRDIGD
;
A
#
# COMPACT_ATOMS: atom_id res chain seq x y z
N MET A 1 6.31 16.83 -1.73
CA MET A 1 7.16 16.09 -2.69
C MET A 1 8.56 16.07 -2.11
N TRP A 2 9.01 14.92 -1.59
CA TRP A 2 10.38 14.77 -1.12
C TRP A 2 11.18 14.19 -2.27
N ILE A 3 11.85 15.07 -3.00
CA ILE A 3 12.89 14.66 -3.95
C ILE A 3 14.06 14.23 -3.08
N SER A 4 14.16 12.93 -2.81
CA SER A 4 15.34 12.36 -2.17
C SER A 4 16.48 12.51 -3.15
N SER A 5 17.54 13.21 -2.76
CA SER A 5 18.82 13.24 -3.46
C SER A 5 19.89 12.74 -2.49
N CYS A 6 20.54 11.67 -2.88
CA CYS A 6 21.79 11.17 -2.39
C CYS A 6 22.92 11.87 -3.19
N ALA A 7 23.26 13.09 -2.76
CA ALA A 7 24.41 13.84 -3.27
C ALA A 7 25.07 14.70 -2.18
N ARG A 8 26.39 14.87 -2.32
CA ARG A 8 27.39 15.40 -1.40
C ARG A 8 27.15 16.84 -0.86
N THR A 9 26.09 17.56 -1.27
CA THR A 9 26.04 19.04 -1.15
C THR A 9 24.64 19.62 -0.91
N SER A 10 23.85 19.12 0.05
CA SER A 10 22.59 19.78 0.43
C SER A 10 22.44 19.99 1.94
N ARG A 11 22.28 21.25 2.36
CA ARG A 11 22.02 21.73 3.73
C ARG A 11 20.63 21.35 4.28
N ARG A 12 20.16 20.11 4.10
CA ARG A 12 18.93 19.63 4.76
C ARG A 12 19.13 18.21 5.30
N PRO A 13 18.61 17.90 6.51
CA PRO A 13 18.78 16.58 7.10
C PRO A 13 18.03 15.53 6.26
N VAL A 14 18.78 14.52 5.82
CA VAL A 14 18.35 13.44 4.91
C VAL A 14 17.72 12.31 5.75
N PRO A 15 16.59 11.70 5.34
CA PRO A 15 16.17 10.44 5.94
C PRO A 15 17.10 9.32 5.44
N ALA A 16 17.78 8.67 6.40
CA ALA A 16 18.78 7.63 6.19
C ALA A 16 18.19 6.38 5.50
N THR A 17 18.21 6.36 4.17
CA THR A 17 17.68 5.25 3.33
C THR A 17 18.71 4.71 2.33
N GLY A 18 19.97 5.15 2.47
CA GLY A 18 21.10 4.69 1.68
C GLY A 18 22.40 5.42 2.02
N LYS A 19 23.51 4.90 1.50
CA LYS A 19 24.86 5.45 1.67
C LYS A 19 25.38 6.03 0.35
N TYR A 20 25.96 7.23 0.42
CA TYR A 20 26.56 7.89 -0.74
C TYR A 20 27.97 7.34 -1.03
N PHE A 21 28.21 6.97 -2.28
CA PHE A 21 29.54 6.69 -2.82
C PHE A 21 29.85 7.67 -3.96
N PRO A 22 31.13 7.97 -4.27
CA PRO A 22 31.53 9.03 -5.20
C PRO A 22 30.90 8.98 -6.60
N SER A 23 30.39 7.82 -7.05
CA SER A 23 29.75 7.63 -8.36
C SER A 23 28.29 7.17 -8.29
N ARG A 24 27.80 6.73 -7.13
CA ARG A 24 26.46 6.12 -7.00
C ARG A 24 25.97 6.10 -5.56
N CYS A 25 24.68 5.90 -5.42
CA CYS A 25 24.03 5.66 -4.13
C CYS A 25 23.82 4.18 -3.91
N LYS A 26 24.28 3.68 -2.76
CA LYS A 26 23.99 2.32 -2.32
C LYS A 26 22.77 2.38 -1.43
N CYS A 27 21.64 1.93 -1.96
CA CYS A 27 20.37 1.94 -1.24
C CYS A 27 20.32 0.84 -0.17
N ASP A 28 19.56 1.11 0.88
CA ASP A 28 19.25 0.10 1.89
C ASP A 28 18.30 -0.97 1.31
N LYS A 29 18.09 -2.06 2.03
CA LYS A 29 17.29 -3.19 1.56
C LYS A 29 15.88 -2.72 1.13
N ASN A 30 15.44 -3.21 -0.02
CA ASN A 30 14.19 -2.86 -0.70
C ASN A 30 14.08 -1.41 -1.21
N PHE A 31 15.10 -0.57 -1.04
CA PHE A 31 15.15 0.74 -1.66
C PHE A 31 15.90 0.70 -2.99
N TYR A 32 15.46 1.50 -3.96
CA TYR A 32 16.06 1.58 -5.28
C TYR A 32 15.82 2.93 -5.96
N GLY A 33 16.45 3.10 -7.12
CA GLY A 33 16.46 4.34 -7.88
C GLY A 33 17.77 5.11 -7.71
N PRO A 34 18.00 6.14 -8.55
CA PRO A 34 19.24 6.94 -8.53
C PRO A 34 19.51 7.59 -7.16
N GLN A 35 18.46 7.80 -6.37
CA GLN A 35 18.54 8.46 -5.07
C GLN A 35 17.88 7.66 -3.95
N CYS A 36 17.68 6.35 -4.16
CA CYS A 36 16.99 5.47 -3.20
C CYS A 36 15.58 5.95 -2.84
N GLN A 37 14.92 6.63 -3.77
CA GLN A 37 13.63 7.28 -3.53
C GLN A 37 12.44 6.31 -3.57
N TYR A 38 12.62 5.14 -4.17
CA TYR A 38 11.57 4.14 -4.30
C TYR A 38 11.81 3.01 -3.32
N LYS A 39 10.72 2.49 -2.76
CA LYS A 39 10.76 1.39 -1.80
C LYS A 39 9.79 0.31 -2.24
N ASP A 40 10.31 -0.90 -2.39
CA ASP A 40 9.52 -2.12 -2.52
C ASP A 40 9.22 -2.71 -1.14
N GLU A 41 8.17 -3.52 -1.02
CA GLU A 41 7.84 -4.15 0.26
C GLU A 41 8.74 -5.36 0.52
N CYS A 42 9.12 -6.07 -0.54
CA CYS A 42 9.88 -7.31 -0.47
C CYS A 42 10.89 -7.43 -1.64
N SER A 43 11.98 -8.15 -1.39
CA SER A 43 12.91 -8.59 -2.44
C SER A 43 12.81 -10.10 -2.71
N ALA A 44 12.44 -10.87 -1.69
CA ALA A 44 12.27 -12.32 -1.75
C ALA A 44 11.07 -12.77 -0.91
N ASP A 45 10.56 -13.98 -1.17
CA ASP A 45 9.44 -14.56 -0.42
C ASP A 45 9.69 -14.62 1.10
N SER A 46 10.95 -14.80 1.52
CA SER A 46 11.34 -14.78 2.93
C SER A 46 11.03 -13.47 3.65
N ASP A 47 10.92 -12.35 2.92
CA ASP A 47 10.57 -11.04 3.49
C ASP A 47 9.08 -10.96 3.85
N CYS A 48 8.25 -11.79 3.21
CA CYS A 48 6.81 -11.91 3.45
C CYS A 48 6.47 -12.98 4.51
N GLY A 49 7.47 -13.52 5.19
CA GLY A 49 7.31 -14.60 6.17
C GLY A 49 6.87 -15.93 5.55
N VAL A 50 6.44 -16.87 6.40
CA VAL A 50 5.98 -18.22 5.97
C VAL A 50 4.63 -18.17 5.24
N GLN A 51 3.88 -17.08 5.44
CA GLN A 51 2.47 -16.95 5.07
C GLN A 51 2.26 -15.98 3.91
N GLY A 52 3.31 -15.64 3.17
CA GLY A 52 3.20 -14.74 2.03
C GLY A 52 4.20 -15.04 0.94
N LYS A 53 3.97 -14.42 -0.21
CA LYS A 53 4.86 -14.47 -1.37
C LYS A 53 5.16 -13.05 -1.85
N CYS A 54 6.38 -12.85 -2.33
CA CYS A 54 6.78 -11.59 -2.92
C CYS A 54 6.39 -11.58 -4.39
N VAL A 55 5.42 -10.74 -4.76
CA VAL A 55 4.90 -10.68 -6.12
C VAL A 55 5.31 -9.36 -6.76
N GLU A 56 5.83 -9.46 -7.98
CA GLU A 56 6.13 -8.29 -8.81
C GLU A 56 4.89 -7.89 -9.62
N HIS A 57 4.41 -6.67 -9.38
CA HIS A 57 3.38 -6.03 -10.19
C HIS A 57 4.05 -5.35 -11.35
N GLY A 58 4.24 -6.10 -12.44
CA GLY A 58 4.65 -5.51 -13.71
C GLY A 58 3.78 -4.29 -14.00
N GLY A 59 4.40 -3.13 -14.25
CA GLY A 59 3.70 -1.87 -14.45
C GLY A 59 4.54 -0.64 -14.11
N SER A 60 3.93 0.54 -14.24
CA SER A 60 4.50 1.83 -13.84
C SER A 60 4.12 2.23 -12.41
N SER A 61 3.22 1.49 -11.76
CA SER A 61 2.80 1.73 -10.38
C SER A 61 3.89 1.29 -9.41
N LEU A 62 4.18 2.16 -8.43
CA LEU A 62 5.03 1.87 -7.29
C LEU A 62 4.16 1.53 -6.08
N PRO A 63 4.55 0.59 -5.20
CA PRO A 63 5.75 -0.26 -5.24
C PRO A 63 5.70 -1.30 -6.37
N LYS A 64 6.87 -1.71 -6.88
CA LYS A 64 6.93 -2.75 -7.93
C LYS A 64 6.78 -4.15 -7.36
N LYS A 65 7.23 -4.38 -6.13
CA LYS A 65 7.13 -5.66 -5.44
C LYS A 65 6.39 -5.52 -4.12
N GLN A 66 5.36 -6.36 -3.94
CA GLN A 66 4.48 -6.34 -2.78
C GLN A 66 4.29 -7.73 -2.18
N CYS A 67 4.08 -7.79 -0.87
CA CYS A 67 3.82 -9.05 -0.18
C CYS A 67 2.35 -9.46 -0.28
N TYR A 68 2.10 -10.62 -0.89
CA TYR A 68 0.77 -11.23 -0.94
C TYR A 68 0.62 -12.25 0.15
N CYS A 69 -0.24 -11.93 1.11
CA CYS A 69 -0.48 -12.77 2.27
C CYS A 69 -1.55 -13.82 2.00
N ASN A 70 -1.34 -15.02 2.54
CA ASN A 70 -2.35 -16.06 2.62
C ASN A 70 -3.55 -15.57 3.43
N PHE A 71 -4.70 -16.17 3.16
CA PHE A 71 -5.92 -15.86 3.87
C PHE A 71 -5.74 -15.98 5.39
N GLY A 72 -6.20 -14.97 6.13
CA GLY A 72 -6.02 -14.87 7.58
C GLY A 72 -4.73 -14.17 8.03
N TRP A 73 -3.90 -13.69 7.12
CA TRP A 73 -2.68 -12.92 7.42
C TRP A 73 -2.64 -11.59 6.68
N PHE A 74 -2.02 -10.57 7.29
CA PHE A 74 -1.92 -9.23 6.71
C PHE A 74 -0.70 -8.45 7.20
N GLY A 75 -0.51 -7.25 6.62
CA GLY A 75 0.60 -6.34 6.89
C GLY A 75 1.78 -6.54 5.95
N ILE A 76 2.74 -5.60 5.97
CA ILE A 76 3.85 -5.49 5.00
C ILE A 76 4.69 -6.77 4.87
N GLY A 77 4.75 -7.62 5.91
CA GLY A 77 5.46 -8.90 5.86
C GLY A 77 4.59 -10.10 6.24
N CYS A 78 3.27 -9.99 6.12
CA CYS A 78 2.30 -11.04 6.49
C CYS A 78 2.47 -11.61 7.91
N ASN A 79 2.96 -10.79 8.83
CA ASN A 79 3.25 -11.20 10.22
C ASN A 79 2.07 -10.96 11.18
N LYS A 80 1.02 -10.27 10.73
CA LYS A 80 -0.17 -10.02 11.55
C LYS A 80 -1.25 -11.03 11.19
N ARG A 81 -1.86 -11.62 12.21
CA ARG A 81 -2.95 -12.57 12.06
C ARG A 81 -4.29 -11.84 12.14
N SER A 82 -5.15 -12.10 11.16
CA SER A 82 -6.54 -11.65 11.17
C SER A 82 -7.34 -12.40 12.23
N PRO A 83 -8.28 -11.74 12.94
CA PRO A 83 -9.26 -12.44 13.76
C PRO A 83 -10.18 -13.33 12.92
N TYR A 84 -10.33 -13.02 11.63
CA TYR A 84 -11.16 -13.77 10.69
C TYR A 84 -10.39 -14.93 10.06
N LYS A 85 -10.81 -16.15 10.38
CA LYS A 85 -10.26 -17.41 9.85
C LYS A 85 -11.14 -18.07 8.80
N THR A 86 -12.34 -17.54 8.56
CA THR A 86 -13.31 -18.06 7.61
C THR A 86 -13.89 -16.92 6.77
N THR A 87 -14.35 -17.24 5.57
CA THR A 87 -15.06 -16.32 4.68
C THR A 87 -16.57 -16.26 4.97
N SER A 88 -17.07 -17.19 5.79
CA SER A 88 -18.46 -17.22 6.27
C SER A 88 -18.62 -16.24 7.44
N LEU A 89 -19.03 -15.02 7.13
CA LEU A 89 -19.33 -13.97 8.11
C LEU A 89 -20.84 -13.84 8.29
N ASP A 90 -21.28 -13.64 9.53
CA ASP A 90 -22.64 -13.18 9.78
C ASP A 90 -22.74 -11.69 9.44
N LEU A 91 -23.49 -11.39 8.38
CA LEU A 91 -23.64 -10.04 7.85
C LEU A 91 -24.93 -9.35 8.34
N SER A 92 -25.68 -9.98 9.25
CA SER A 92 -26.96 -9.45 9.76
C SER A 92 -26.83 -8.09 10.44
N ALA A 93 -25.72 -7.87 11.15
CA ALA A 93 -25.42 -6.63 11.87
C ALA A 93 -24.78 -5.53 10.99
N TYR A 94 -24.61 -5.76 9.69
CA TYR A 94 -23.93 -4.82 8.79
C TYR A 94 -24.92 -4.02 7.97
N ALA A 95 -24.61 -2.74 7.76
CA ALA A 95 -25.25 -1.95 6.74
C ALA A 95 -24.83 -2.47 5.36
N LYS A 96 -25.79 -2.74 4.47
CA LYS A 96 -25.55 -3.20 3.09
C LYS A 96 -25.76 -2.04 2.12
N LYS A 97 -24.87 -1.92 1.12
CA LYS A 97 -25.12 -1.19 -0.12
C LYS A 97 -24.81 -2.08 -1.31
N GLU A 98 -25.72 -2.07 -2.26
CA GLU A 98 -25.54 -2.74 -3.53
C GLU A 98 -24.99 -1.72 -4.53
N LEU A 99 -23.81 -2.01 -5.07
CA LEU A 99 -23.19 -1.17 -6.11
C LEU A 99 -23.56 -1.69 -7.50
N SER A 100 -23.63 -3.01 -7.65
CA SER A 100 -24.13 -3.73 -8.81
C SER A 100 -24.53 -5.16 -8.38
N PRO A 101 -25.16 -5.97 -9.25
CA PRO A 101 -25.58 -7.33 -8.92
C PRO A 101 -24.44 -8.25 -8.43
N ASP A 102 -23.20 -7.99 -8.86
CA ASP A 102 -22.03 -8.76 -8.45
C ASP A 102 -21.22 -8.09 -7.34
N TYR A 103 -21.53 -6.84 -6.98
CA TYR A 103 -20.75 -6.03 -6.04
C TYR A 103 -21.62 -5.53 -4.88
N HIS A 104 -21.41 -6.16 -3.73
CA HIS A 104 -22.08 -5.81 -2.49
C HIS A 104 -21.06 -5.36 -1.45
N ILE A 105 -21.30 -4.19 -0.87
CA ILE A 105 -20.46 -3.66 0.21
C ILE A 105 -21.27 -3.67 1.51
N TYR A 106 -20.66 -4.24 2.55
CA TYR A 106 -21.20 -4.29 3.90
C TYR A 106 -20.26 -3.51 4.82
N TRP A 107 -20.80 -2.75 5.75
CA TRP A 107 -19.97 -2.07 6.75
C TRP A 107 -20.67 -1.96 8.10
N ARG A 108 -19.88 -1.87 9.16
CA ARG A 108 -20.33 -1.50 10.51
C ARG A 108 -19.26 -0.67 11.21
N LEU A 109 -19.69 0.12 12.19
CA LEU A 109 -18.81 0.92 13.02
C LEU A 109 -18.55 0.17 14.33
N LEU A 110 -17.29 0.00 14.69
CA LEU A 110 -16.86 -0.60 15.96
C LEU A 110 -16.52 0.55 16.91
N GLU A 111 -17.54 1.12 17.56
CA GLU A 111 -17.42 2.36 18.35
C GLU A 111 -16.37 2.28 19.46
N GLU A 112 -16.31 1.15 20.18
CA GLU A 112 -15.35 0.93 21.26
C GLU A 112 -13.89 0.94 20.76
N GLN A 113 -13.66 0.39 19.57
CA GLN A 113 -12.33 0.28 18.96
C GLN A 113 -11.99 1.51 18.13
N LYS A 114 -12.96 2.39 17.85
CA LYS A 114 -12.87 3.51 16.91
C LYS A 114 -12.41 3.06 15.52
N GLU A 115 -12.88 1.88 15.10
CA GLU A 115 -12.55 1.27 13.81
C GLU A 115 -13.80 1.11 12.95
N ILE A 116 -13.59 1.05 11.64
CA ILE A 116 -14.62 0.68 10.67
C ILE A 116 -14.31 -0.73 10.17
N GLU A 117 -15.34 -1.56 10.13
CA GLU A 117 -15.24 -2.87 9.53
C GLU A 117 -16.03 -2.90 8.24
N MET A 118 -15.37 -3.39 7.18
CA MET A 118 -15.92 -3.42 5.83
C MET A 118 -15.75 -4.80 5.23
N VAL A 119 -16.80 -5.31 4.58
CA VAL A 119 -16.78 -6.57 3.84
C VAL A 119 -17.24 -6.29 2.42
N LEU A 120 -16.38 -6.58 1.44
CA LEU A 120 -16.73 -6.54 0.03
C LEU A 120 -17.01 -7.97 -0.43
N LYS A 121 -18.25 -8.24 -0.83
CA LYS A 121 -18.65 -9.49 -1.44
C LYS A 121 -18.75 -9.26 -2.95
N VAL A 122 -17.76 -9.79 -3.68
CA VAL A 122 -17.61 -9.55 -5.11
C VAL A 122 -17.41 -10.87 -5.85
N ASN A 123 -18.13 -11.05 -6.95
CA ASN A 123 -17.88 -12.11 -7.92
C ASN A 123 -17.02 -11.55 -9.07
N SER A 124 -15.70 -11.75 -9.02
CA SER A 124 -14.74 -11.19 -9.97
C SER A 124 -13.66 -12.21 -10.34
N THR A 125 -13.13 -12.09 -11.55
CA THR A 125 -11.96 -12.84 -12.04
C THR A 125 -10.63 -12.12 -11.81
N SER A 126 -10.69 -10.86 -11.37
CA SER A 126 -9.54 -9.99 -11.13
C SER A 126 -9.62 -9.28 -9.77
N TRP A 127 -8.61 -8.49 -9.46
CA TRP A 127 -8.44 -7.74 -8.22
C TRP A 127 -9.55 -6.71 -7.99
N VAL A 128 -9.91 -6.52 -6.72
CA VAL A 128 -10.89 -5.53 -6.28
C VAL A 128 -10.20 -4.52 -5.37
N GLY A 129 -10.27 -3.24 -5.75
CA GLY A 129 -9.82 -2.13 -4.92
C GLY A 129 -11.00 -1.46 -4.22
N LEU A 130 -10.82 -1.10 -2.95
CA LEU A 130 -11.74 -0.25 -2.21
C LEU A 130 -11.07 1.09 -1.91
N GLY A 131 -11.76 2.18 -2.22
CA GLY A 131 -11.34 3.52 -1.87
C GLY A 131 -12.54 4.41 -1.57
N TRP A 132 -12.32 5.43 -0.76
CA TRP A 132 -13.33 6.45 -0.47
C TRP A 132 -12.74 7.85 -0.66
N ARG A 133 -13.61 8.78 -1.03
CA ARG A 133 -13.27 10.19 -1.21
C ARG A 133 -14.11 11.04 -0.27
N PRO A 134 -13.51 11.91 0.55
CA PRO A 134 -14.27 12.88 1.34
C PRO A 134 -15.08 13.82 0.44
N ARG A 135 -16.33 14.11 0.79
CA ARG A 135 -17.26 14.90 -0.04
C ARG A 135 -16.81 16.34 -0.27
N GLY A 136 -16.10 16.94 0.70
CA GLY A 136 -15.59 18.32 0.59
C GLY A 136 -14.23 18.44 -0.11
N MET A 137 -13.67 17.33 -0.60
CA MET A 137 -12.36 17.34 -1.24
C MET A 137 -12.51 17.71 -2.71
N THR A 138 -11.79 18.74 -3.14
CA THR A 138 -11.78 19.25 -4.50
C THR A 138 -10.86 18.37 -5.41
N PRO A 139 -11.01 18.39 -6.74
CA PRO A 139 -10.28 17.49 -7.66
C PRO A 139 -8.75 17.52 -7.57
N GLU A 140 -8.17 18.55 -6.97
CA GLU A 140 -6.74 18.78 -6.74
C GLU A 140 -6.11 17.68 -5.88
N CYS A 141 -6.87 16.88 -5.13
CA CYS A 141 -6.33 15.76 -4.37
C CYS A 141 -5.69 14.67 -5.26
N ARG A 142 -6.04 14.62 -6.55
CA ARG A 142 -5.40 13.75 -7.55
C ARG A 142 -4.00 14.20 -7.93
N ASN A 143 -3.64 15.46 -7.65
CA ASN A 143 -2.35 16.02 -8.01
C ASN A 143 -1.25 15.60 -7.02
N PHE A 144 -1.46 14.56 -6.19
CA PHE A 144 -0.45 14.10 -5.24
C PHE A 144 0.30 12.86 -5.76
N PRO A 145 1.64 12.85 -5.67
CA PRO A 145 2.50 13.97 -5.32
C PRO A 145 2.55 14.99 -6.47
N LEU A 146 2.50 16.28 -6.14
CA LEU A 146 2.71 17.35 -7.14
C LEU A 146 4.13 17.20 -7.65
N VAL A 147 4.31 16.60 -8.84
CA VAL A 147 5.58 16.59 -9.55
C VAL A 147 5.75 17.98 -10.15
N ARG A 148 6.38 18.89 -9.40
CA ARG A 148 6.88 20.12 -9.99
C ARG A 148 8.15 19.74 -10.74
N ASP A 149 8.11 19.87 -12.06
CA ASP A 149 9.34 19.82 -12.85
C ASP A 149 10.24 20.97 -12.36
N ILE A 150 11.50 20.65 -12.03
CA ILE A 150 12.49 21.65 -11.66
C ILE A 150 12.89 22.35 -12.97
N GLY A 151 12.14 23.39 -13.35
CA GLY A 151 12.35 24.05 -14.65
C GLY A 151 11.52 25.29 -14.97
N ASP A 152 10.56 25.70 -14.13
CA ASP A 152 9.84 26.99 -14.25
C ASP A 152 10.07 27.87 -13.01
#